data_AF-A0A922HX44-F1
#
_entry.id   AF-A0A922HX44-F1
#
_cell.length_a   1.000
_cell.length_b   1.000
_cell.length_c   1.000
_cell.angle_alpha   90.00
_cell.angle_beta   90.00
_cell.angle_gamma   90.00
#
_symmetry.space_group_name_H-M   'P 1'
#
loop_
_entity.id
_entity.type
_entity.pdbx_description
1 polymer ?
#
loop_
_entity_poly.entity_id
_entity_poly.type
_entity_poly.pdbx_seq_one_letter_code
_entity_poly.pdbx_strand_id
1 'polypeptide(L)'
;MYKPILNSITCRFAGEQVYCFPKSVPKCKMSTHTLYRRYLEIIQHWPLDPNKLSRDLGVHIRARIGKHFPKGELSPIDSTSIPTLRDELNALERLTKNVNRDSHRYKECSTVSGMTAEQLARVTSTETIQSMNEFYDSGIVNTLKYRFFSMFKK
;
A
#
# COMPACT_ATOMS: atom_id res chain seq x y z
N MET A 1 0.80 -37.15 0.55
CA MET A 1 1.14 -37.00 2.00
C MET A 1 2.45 -36.22 2.09
N TYR A 2 2.39 -34.89 2.12
CA TYR A 2 3.58 -34.03 2.14
C TYR A 2 4.03 -33.83 3.60
N LYS A 3 5.29 -34.17 3.91
CA LYS A 3 5.93 -33.89 5.21
C LYS A 3 6.48 -32.46 5.20
N PRO A 4 6.28 -31.65 6.26
CA PRO A 4 6.92 -30.34 6.38
C PRO A 4 8.37 -30.49 6.85
N ILE A 5 9.30 -29.83 6.15
CA ILE A 5 10.71 -29.70 6.55
C ILE A 5 10.78 -28.53 7.54
N LEU A 6 10.76 -28.83 8.83
CA LEU A 6 11.13 -27.88 9.88
C LEU A 6 12.67 -27.87 9.96
N ASN A 7 13.28 -26.81 9.45
CA ASN A 7 14.70 -26.54 9.66
C ASN A 7 14.92 -26.12 11.13
N SER A 8 15.11 -27.11 12.00
CA SER A 8 15.60 -26.91 13.37
C SER A 8 17.10 -26.66 13.34
N ILE A 9 17.53 -25.44 13.65
CA ILE A 9 18.94 -25.14 13.90
C ILE A 9 19.29 -25.71 15.28
N THR A 10 19.96 -26.86 15.31
CA THR A 10 20.46 -27.46 16.56
C THR A 10 21.86 -26.96 16.85
N CYS A 11 22.02 -26.05 17.82
CA CYS A 11 23.33 -25.77 18.41
C CYS A 11 23.61 -26.80 19.51
N ARG A 12 24.73 -27.51 19.41
CA ARG A 12 25.12 -28.59 20.32
C ARG A 12 26.08 -28.02 21.38
N PHE A 13 25.61 -27.84 22.61
CA PHE A 13 26.46 -27.64 23.78
C PHE A 13 25.98 -28.60 24.88
N ALA A 14 26.93 -29.41 25.37
CA ALA A 14 26.89 -30.24 26.57
C ALA A 14 25.51 -30.71 27.09
N GLY A 15 25.10 -31.91 26.64
CA GLY A 15 24.44 -32.90 27.50
C GLY A 15 23.03 -32.64 28.04
N GLU A 16 22.43 -31.46 27.86
CA GLU A 16 21.09 -31.17 28.40
C GLU A 16 20.21 -30.56 27.31
N GLN A 17 19.14 -31.25 26.91
CA GLN A 17 18.18 -30.75 25.92
C GLN A 17 17.34 -29.63 26.53
N VAL A 18 17.89 -28.42 26.53
CA VAL A 18 17.10 -27.22 26.79
C VAL A 18 16.49 -26.77 25.47
N TYR A 19 15.19 -27.00 25.30
CA TYR A 19 14.41 -26.43 24.20
C TYR A 19 14.39 -24.90 24.35
N CYS A 20 15.29 -24.23 23.66
CA CYS A 20 15.22 -22.79 23.47
C CYS A 20 14.06 -22.51 22.50
N PHE A 21 12.84 -22.37 23.04
CA PHE A 21 11.77 -21.70 22.31
C PHE A 21 12.30 -20.32 21.87
N PRO A 22 12.11 -19.91 20.60
CA PRO A 22 12.49 -18.58 20.17
C PRO A 22 11.70 -17.59 21.04
N LYS A 23 12.40 -16.92 21.97
CA LYS A 23 11.83 -15.86 22.79
C LYS A 23 11.12 -14.91 21.84
N SER A 24 9.81 -14.77 21.99
CA SER A 24 9.01 -13.82 21.24
C SER A 24 9.70 -12.47 21.33
N VAL A 25 10.11 -11.93 20.18
CA VAL A 25 10.75 -10.61 20.12
C VAL A 25 9.83 -9.62 20.83
N PRO A 26 10.30 -8.87 21.85
CA PRO A 26 9.45 -7.89 22.49
C PRO A 26 9.00 -6.90 21.41
N LYS A 27 7.69 -6.87 21.13
CA LYS A 27 7.11 -5.86 20.23
C LYS A 27 7.46 -4.51 20.81
N CYS A 28 8.45 -3.84 20.22
CA CYS A 28 8.86 -2.50 20.63
C CYS A 28 7.60 -1.62 20.65
N LYS A 29 7.19 -1.18 21.85
CA LYS A 29 6.03 -0.31 22.05
C LYS A 29 6.41 1.04 21.45
N MET A 30 6.05 1.26 20.19
CA MET A 30 6.21 2.57 19.58
C MET A 30 5.27 3.56 20.26
N SER A 31 5.80 4.72 20.65
CA SER A 31 5.01 5.79 21.24
C SER A 31 4.24 6.55 20.17
N THR A 32 3.13 7.16 20.55
CA THR A 32 2.29 8.00 19.66
C THR A 32 3.10 9.11 18.98
N HIS A 33 3.98 9.76 19.74
CA HIS A 33 4.91 10.77 19.26
C HIS A 33 5.82 10.25 18.12
N THR A 34 6.42 9.05 18.30
CA THR A 34 7.26 8.46 17.24
C THR A 34 6.47 8.09 15.98
N LEU A 35 5.20 7.70 16.11
CA LEU A 35 4.35 7.41 14.95
C LEU A 35 4.01 8.69 14.18
N TYR A 36 3.65 9.75 14.90
CA TYR A 36 3.30 11.03 14.27
C TYR A 36 4.46 11.62 13.48
N ARG A 37 5.69 11.59 14.03
CA ARG A 37 6.88 12.06 13.31
C ARG A 37 7.16 11.29 12.03
N ARG A 38 7.06 9.96 12.08
CA ARG A 38 7.19 9.11 10.88
C ARG A 38 6.14 9.44 9.82
N TYR A 39 4.89 9.70 10.23
CA TYR A 39 3.85 10.17 9.33
C TYR A 39 4.21 11.50 8.64
N LEU A 40 4.77 12.46 9.39
CA LEU A 40 5.21 13.74 8.82
C LEU A 40 6.36 13.57 7.82
N GLU A 41 7.35 12.72 8.12
CA GLU A 41 8.45 12.39 7.20
C GLU A 41 7.92 11.79 5.89
N ILE A 42 6.92 10.91 5.96
CA ILE A 42 6.30 10.33 4.76
C ILE A 42 5.56 11.39 3.95
N ILE A 43 4.81 12.31 4.58
CA ILE A 43 4.11 13.39 3.86
C ILE A 43 5.08 14.23 3.03
N GLN A 44 6.29 14.48 3.53
CA GLN A 44 7.29 15.27 2.80
C GLN A 44 7.70 14.62 1.47
N HIS A 45 7.65 13.30 1.38
CA HIS A 45 7.97 12.56 0.16
C HIS A 45 6.80 12.50 -0.84
N TRP A 46 5.56 12.75 -0.39
CA TRP A 46 4.34 12.66 -1.20
C TRP A 46 3.68 14.05 -1.34
N PRO A 47 4.16 14.89 -2.28
CA PRO A 47 3.52 16.16 -2.59
C PRO A 47 2.13 15.95 -3.19
N LEU A 48 1.32 17.00 -3.19
CA LEU A 48 -0.01 16.99 -3.79
C LEU A 48 0.12 17.07 -5.32
N ASP A 49 -0.43 16.08 -6.03
CA ASP A 49 -0.51 16.08 -7.49
C ASP A 49 -1.82 16.75 -7.95
N PRO A 50 -1.78 17.90 -8.64
CA PRO A 50 -2.98 18.60 -9.09
C PRO A 50 -3.79 17.80 -10.12
N ASN A 51 -3.17 16.84 -10.84
CA ASN A 51 -3.86 16.05 -11.85
C ASN A 51 -4.72 14.93 -11.24
N LYS A 52 -4.50 14.59 -9.96
CA LYS A 52 -5.11 13.44 -9.26
C LYS A 52 -5.97 13.87 -8.08
N LEU A 53 -6.81 14.89 -8.29
CA LEU A 53 -7.77 15.36 -7.28
C LEU A 53 -8.59 14.18 -6.68
N SER A 54 -8.77 14.19 -5.36
CA SER A 54 -9.43 13.15 -4.55
C SER A 54 -8.78 11.75 -4.50
N ARG A 55 -7.95 11.34 -5.46
CA ARG A 55 -7.28 10.02 -5.50
C ARG A 55 -5.80 10.08 -5.10
N ASP A 56 -5.30 11.28 -4.87
CA ASP A 56 -3.93 11.52 -4.45
C ASP A 56 -3.63 10.86 -3.09
N LEU A 57 -2.53 10.13 -3.03
CA LEU A 57 -2.10 9.41 -1.83
C LEU A 57 -1.75 10.39 -0.70
N GLY A 58 -1.13 11.52 -1.02
CA GLY A 58 -0.80 12.57 -0.06
C GLY A 58 -2.05 13.20 0.57
N VAL A 59 -3.13 13.40 -0.19
CA VAL A 59 -4.42 13.85 0.39
C VAL A 59 -4.95 12.79 1.37
N HIS A 60 -4.92 11.52 0.97
CA HIS A 60 -5.39 10.42 1.82
C HIS A 60 -4.60 10.31 3.13
N ILE A 61 -3.27 10.40 3.06
CA ILE A 61 -2.40 10.35 4.25
C ILE A 61 -2.71 11.53 5.18
N ARG A 62 -2.83 12.75 4.66
CA ARG A 62 -3.18 13.94 5.46
C ARG A 62 -4.54 13.80 6.14
N ALA A 63 -5.56 13.34 5.42
CA ALA A 63 -6.88 13.09 5.99
C ALA A 63 -6.85 12.04 7.10
N ARG A 64 -6.06 10.97 6.91
CA ARG A 64 -5.89 9.91 7.90
C ARG A 64 -5.16 10.41 9.16
N ILE A 65 -4.14 11.25 9.00
CA ILE A 65 -3.46 11.88 10.14
C ILE A 65 -4.42 12.81 10.89
N GLY A 66 -5.23 13.62 10.19
CA GLY A 66 -6.24 14.45 10.84
C GLY A 66 -7.26 13.64 11.66
N LYS A 67 -7.59 12.43 11.19
CA LYS A 67 -8.50 11.52 11.90
C LYS A 67 -7.86 10.89 13.15
N HIS A 68 -6.62 10.43 13.06
CA HIS A 68 -5.96 9.70 14.16
C HIS A 68 -5.16 10.59 15.11
N PHE A 69 -4.72 11.75 14.66
CA PHE A 69 -3.89 12.69 15.41
C PHE A 69 -4.50 14.11 15.44
N PRO A 70 -5.72 14.29 15.99
CA PRO A 70 -6.37 15.61 16.03
C PRO A 70 -5.59 16.65 16.85
N LYS A 71 -4.76 16.21 17.81
CA LYS A 71 -3.88 17.05 18.64
C LYS A 71 -2.40 16.82 18.31
N GLY A 72 -2.08 16.27 17.14
CA GLY A 72 -0.72 15.91 16.74
C GLY A 72 -0.08 14.88 17.68
N GLU A 73 1.14 15.15 18.15
CA GLU A 73 1.93 14.25 19.01
C GLU A 73 1.27 13.92 20.36
N LEU A 74 0.43 14.83 20.88
CA LEU A 74 -0.27 14.67 22.16
C LEU A 74 -1.62 13.96 22.05
N SER A 75 -1.95 13.43 20.87
CA SER A 75 -3.22 12.74 20.65
C SER A 75 -3.26 11.43 21.45
N PRO A 76 -4.30 11.20 22.28
CA PRO A 76 -4.50 9.92 22.94
C PRO A 76 -4.94 8.90 21.88
N ILE A 77 -4.10 7.89 21.65
CA ILE A 77 -4.37 6.81 20.71
C ILE A 77 -4.52 5.53 21.51
N ASP A 78 -5.60 4.78 21.23
CA ASP A 78 -5.85 3.50 21.87
C ASP A 78 -4.72 2.52 21.57
N SER A 79 -4.22 1.85 22.61
CA SER A 79 -3.14 0.87 22.54
C SER A 79 -3.40 -0.25 21.52
N THR A 80 -4.68 -0.57 21.28
CA THR A 80 -5.14 -1.56 20.30
C THR A 80 -4.94 -1.12 18.84
N SER A 81 -4.97 0.19 18.56
CA SER A 81 -4.84 0.74 17.20
C SER A 81 -3.40 1.06 16.79
N ILE A 82 -2.49 1.15 17.77
CA ILE A 82 -1.06 1.34 17.55
C ILE A 82 -0.43 0.30 16.60
N PRO A 83 -0.67 -1.02 16.74
CA PRO A 83 -0.07 -2.00 15.81
C PRO A 83 -0.55 -1.80 14.37
N THR A 84 -1.84 -1.53 14.15
CA THR A 84 -2.38 -1.33 12.80
C THR A 84 -1.80 -0.08 12.13
N LEU A 85 -1.66 1.02 12.88
CA LEU A 85 -1.05 2.26 12.39
C LEU A 85 0.44 2.07 12.10
N ARG A 86 1.14 1.27 12.92
CA ARG A 86 2.53 0.92 12.69
C ARG A 86 2.70 0.11 11.40
N ASP A 87 1.85 -0.88 11.17
CA ASP A 87 1.93 -1.73 9.98
C ASP A 87 1.62 -0.93 8.71
N GLU A 88 0.65 -0.03 8.79
CA GLU A 88 0.36 0.95 7.73
C GLU A 88 1.58 1.84 7.44
N LEU A 89 2.18 2.45 8.48
CA LEU A 89 3.39 3.26 8.33
C LEU A 89 4.53 2.49 7.67
N ASN A 90 4.76 1.25 8.10
CA ASN A 90 5.79 0.39 7.51
C ASN A 90 5.50 0.13 6.02
N ALA A 91 4.23 -0.07 5.64
CA ALA A 91 3.83 -0.23 4.26
C ALA A 91 4.09 1.05 3.43
N LEU A 92 3.72 2.22 3.97
CA LEU A 92 3.96 3.51 3.33
C LEU A 92 5.46 3.83 3.17
N GLU A 93 6.29 3.48 4.15
CA GLU A 93 7.75 3.64 4.03
C GLU A 93 8.34 2.74 2.95
N ARG A 94 7.84 1.50 2.82
CA ARG A 94 8.28 0.58 1.76
C ARG A 94 7.91 1.10 0.37
N LEU A 95 6.74 1.74 0.23
CA LEU A 95 6.33 2.41 -1.01
C LEU A 95 7.25 3.59 -1.31
N THR A 96 7.50 4.44 -0.32
CA THR A 96 8.34 5.64 -0.47
C THR A 96 9.78 5.28 -0.88
N LYS A 97 10.34 4.22 -0.29
CA LYS A 97 11.67 3.71 -0.62
C LYS A 97 11.71 2.82 -1.86
N ASN A 98 10.59 2.62 -2.55
CA ASN A 98 10.48 1.77 -3.74
C ASN A 98 11.02 0.33 -3.55
N VAL A 99 10.93 -0.21 -2.33
CA VAL A 99 11.57 -1.50 -1.96
C VAL A 99 11.15 -2.64 -2.89
N ASN A 100 9.86 -2.68 -3.26
CA ASN A 100 9.34 -3.74 -4.13
C ASN A 100 9.87 -3.63 -5.56
N ARG A 101 10.06 -2.41 -6.06
CA ARG A 101 10.62 -2.13 -7.39
C ARG A 101 12.08 -2.58 -7.44
N ASP A 102 12.84 -2.31 -6.38
CA ASP A 102 14.27 -2.62 -6.35
C ASP A 102 14.51 -4.11 -6.09
N SER A 103 13.70 -4.74 -5.23
CA SER A 103 13.78 -6.19 -4.95
C SER A 103 13.28 -7.06 -6.10
N HIS A 104 12.32 -6.58 -6.89
CA HIS A 104 11.69 -7.35 -7.97
C HIS A 104 11.80 -6.61 -9.31
N ARG A 105 13.02 -6.16 -9.63
CA ARG A 105 13.27 -5.41 -10.86
C ARG A 105 13.09 -6.30 -12.08
N TYR A 106 12.19 -5.92 -12.98
CA TYR A 106 12.09 -6.52 -14.31
C TYR A 106 13.37 -6.22 -15.11
N LYS A 107 13.92 -7.26 -15.76
CA LYS A 107 15.15 -7.15 -16.57
C LYS A 107 14.92 -6.48 -17.92
N GLU A 108 13.71 -6.61 -18.45
CA GLU A 108 13.31 -6.05 -19.73
C GLU A 108 12.37 -4.86 -19.49
N CYS A 109 12.58 -3.77 -20.23
CA CYS A 109 11.66 -2.64 -20.25
C CYS A 109 10.44 -2.98 -21.12
N SER A 110 9.58 -3.89 -20.67
CA SER A 110 8.29 -4.14 -21.31
C SER A 110 7.21 -3.28 -20.64
N THR A 111 6.66 -2.31 -21.39
CA THR A 111 5.47 -1.58 -20.97
C THR A 111 4.26 -2.25 -21.61
N VAL A 112 3.35 -2.78 -20.78
CA VAL A 112 2.13 -3.46 -21.27
C VAL A 112 1.30 -2.56 -22.20
N SER A 113 1.29 -1.26 -21.94
CA SER A 113 0.57 -0.27 -22.74
C SER A 113 1.40 0.35 -23.88
N GLY A 114 2.72 0.13 -23.94
CA GLY A 114 3.60 0.85 -24.87
C GLY A 114 3.69 2.36 -24.63
N MET A 115 3.09 2.88 -23.54
CA MET A 115 3.01 4.32 -23.27
C MET A 115 4.20 4.84 -22.46
N THR A 116 4.54 6.12 -22.67
CA THR A 116 5.51 6.83 -21.83
C THR A 116 4.91 7.18 -20.47
N ALA A 117 5.76 7.52 -19.49
CA ALA A 117 5.31 7.93 -18.16
C ALA A 117 4.39 9.18 -18.19
N GLU A 118 4.68 10.12 -19.09
CA GLU A 118 3.88 11.33 -19.29
C GLU A 118 2.50 11.04 -19.89
N GLN A 119 2.44 10.12 -20.85
CA GLN A 119 1.17 9.66 -21.44
C GLN A 119 0.32 8.94 -20.39
N LEU A 120 0.94 8.07 -19.58
CA LEU A 120 0.27 7.42 -18.46
C LEU A 120 -0.23 8.42 -17.41
N ALA A 121 0.55 9.46 -17.11
CA ALA A 121 0.12 10.52 -16.19
C ALA A 121 -1.11 11.26 -16.73
N ARG A 122 -1.16 11.54 -18.03
CA ARG A 122 -2.33 12.15 -18.68
C ARG A 122 -3.55 11.24 -18.66
N VAL A 123 -3.39 9.97 -19.05
CA VAL A 123 -4.48 8.97 -19.08
C VAL A 123 -5.02 8.68 -17.68
N THR A 124 -4.19 8.82 -16.65
CA THR A 124 -4.61 8.63 -15.26
C THR A 124 -5.05 9.91 -14.56
N SER A 125 -5.17 11.03 -15.31
CA SER A 125 -5.68 12.28 -14.76
C SER A 125 -7.16 12.15 -14.39
N THR A 126 -7.61 13.01 -13.48
CA THR A 126 -9.02 13.05 -13.08
C THR A 126 -9.95 13.45 -14.22
N GLU A 127 -9.54 14.42 -15.04
CA GLU A 127 -10.26 14.87 -16.24
C GLU A 127 -10.47 13.74 -17.25
N THR A 128 -9.42 12.96 -17.54
CA THR A 128 -9.52 11.87 -18.52
C THR A 128 -10.37 10.73 -18.00
N ILE A 129 -10.26 10.38 -16.71
CA ILE A 129 -11.11 9.35 -16.11
C ILE A 129 -12.58 9.80 -16.05
N GLN A 130 -12.83 11.08 -15.75
CA GLN A 130 -14.19 11.62 -15.73
C GLN A 130 -14.83 11.60 -17.12
N SER A 131 -14.12 12.07 -18.14
CA SER A 131 -14.63 11.99 -19.53
C SER A 131 -14.82 10.55 -20.01
N MET A 132 -13.94 9.63 -19.60
CA MET A 132 -14.15 8.20 -19.83
C MET A 132 -15.41 7.68 -19.13
N ASN A 133 -15.65 8.03 -17.87
CA ASN A 133 -16.85 7.61 -17.14
C ASN A 133 -18.12 8.16 -17.81
N GLU A 134 -18.15 9.43 -18.19
CA GLU A 134 -19.27 10.03 -18.93
C GLU A 134 -19.52 9.32 -20.27
N PHE A 135 -18.45 8.93 -20.97
CA PHE A 135 -18.55 8.13 -22.19
C PHE A 135 -19.13 6.73 -21.92
N TYR A 136 -18.72 6.04 -20.84
CA TYR A 136 -19.28 4.74 -20.46
C TYR A 136 -20.74 4.83 -20.01
N ASP A 137 -21.10 5.93 -19.33
CA ASP A 137 -22.46 6.21 -18.89
C ASP A 137 -23.37 6.60 -20.07
N SER A 138 -22.80 6.99 -21.21
CA SER A 138 -23.56 7.22 -22.43
C SER A 138 -24.31 5.94 -22.85
N GLY A 139 -25.61 6.09 -23.14
CA GLY A 139 -26.50 4.98 -23.49
C GLY A 139 -26.04 4.16 -24.71
N ILE A 140 -25.18 4.73 -25.56
CA ILE A 140 -24.64 4.06 -26.76
C ILE A 140 -23.72 2.91 -26.38
N VAL A 141 -22.79 3.12 -25.43
CA VAL A 141 -21.85 2.09 -24.99
C VAL A 141 -22.59 1.00 -24.22
N ASN A 142 -23.58 1.38 -23.41
CA ASN A 142 -24.45 0.43 -22.73
C ASN A 142 -25.26 -0.40 -23.73
N THR A 143 -25.83 0.21 -24.76
CA THR A 143 -26.56 -0.52 -25.83
C THR A 143 -25.65 -1.51 -26.55
N LEU A 144 -24.42 -1.10 -26.86
CA LEU A 144 -23.44 -1.97 -27.51
C LEU A 144 -23.03 -3.12 -26.59
N LYS A 145 -22.80 -2.84 -25.30
CA LYS A 145 -22.50 -3.84 -24.28
C LYS A 145 -23.62 -4.88 -24.16
N TYR A 146 -24.88 -4.45 -24.05
CA TYR A 146 -26.03 -5.37 -23.99
C TYR A 146 -26.16 -6.21 -25.25
N ARG A 147 -26.01 -5.60 -26.44
CA ARG A 147 -26.05 -6.36 -27.71
C ARG A 147 -24.91 -7.37 -27.80
N PHE A 148 -23.70 -6.99 -27.42
CA PHE A 148 -22.55 -7.89 -27.43
C PHE A 148 -22.77 -9.06 -26.45
N PHE A 149 -23.12 -8.80 -25.19
CA PHE A 149 -23.39 -9.86 -24.22
C PHE A 149 -24.56 -10.77 -24.61
N SER A 150 -25.60 -10.23 -25.27
CA SER A 150 -26.70 -11.05 -25.79
C SER A 150 -26.27 -12.01 -26.91
N MET A 151 -25.23 -11.66 -27.67
CA MET A 151 -24.68 -12.51 -28.73
C MET A 151 -23.87 -13.70 -28.18
N PHE A 152 -23.27 -13.57 -26.99
CA PHE A 152 -22.44 -14.61 -26.37
C PHE A 152 -23.18 -15.45 -25.31
N LYS A 153 -24.45 -15.14 -25.03
CA LYS A 153 -25.31 -16.00 -24.21
C LYS A 153 -25.89 -17.11 -25.11
N LYS A 154 -25.28 -18.29 -25.08
CA LYS A 154 -25.84 -19.54 -25.60
C LYS A 154 -26.51 -20.31 -24.47
#